data_AF-A0A1V1FRJ2-F1
#
_entry.id   AF-A0A1V1FRJ2-F1
#
_cell.length_a   1.000
_cell.length_b   1.000
_cell.length_c   1.000
_cell.angle_alpha   90.00
_cell.angle_beta   90.00
_cell.angle_gamma   90.00
#
_symmetry.space_group_name_H-M   'P 1'
#
loop_
_entity.id
_entity.type
_entity.pdbx_description
1 polymer ?
#
loop_
_entity_poly.entity_id
_entity_poly.type
_entity_poly.pdbx_seq_one_letter_code
_entity_poly.pdbx_strand_id
1 'polypeptide(L)'
;MFNFRSEDYRTLTIENIIFKFFEIPEAIADKYLEKWELIQPDESIKLEKFGEIKLPNNNNYSTWGNQISNNIIIFKKRIYQINSNNIEVYENGEKLLSFIDQISNTNKYDFIRIIDNHKYYVKDNKIVLIIKELPTKYLSKLNPKKIFRPKIITFDIETLLINNVHKPYLYSMYDGHKSFTWFSDSPSQLFDRLLSRKYKNYNVYAHNLSRFDVVFIGLYLI
;
A
#
# COMPACT_ATOMS: atom_id res chain seq x y z
N MET A 1 -26.52 30.43 52.77
CA MET A 1 -26.75 31.17 51.52
C MET A 1 -25.38 31.54 50.99
N PHE A 2 -24.85 30.83 49.98
CA PHE A 2 -23.51 31.11 49.46
C PHE A 2 -23.59 32.24 48.44
N ASN A 3 -22.88 33.33 48.71
CA ASN A 3 -22.83 34.50 47.84
C ASN A 3 -21.52 34.42 47.04
N PHE A 4 -21.56 33.75 45.89
CA PHE A 4 -20.39 33.60 45.02
C PHE A 4 -20.12 34.95 44.32
N ARG A 5 -18.96 35.55 44.60
CA ARG A 5 -18.51 36.78 43.92
C ARG A 5 -17.86 36.40 42.59
N SER A 6 -17.90 37.32 41.62
CA SER A 6 -17.45 37.12 40.24
C SER A 6 -15.97 36.74 40.07
N GLU A 7 -15.15 36.92 41.11
CA GLU A 7 -13.72 36.61 41.08
C GLU A 7 -13.40 35.13 41.34
N ASP A 8 -14.30 34.38 41.98
CA ASP A 8 -14.07 32.98 42.39
C ASP A 8 -14.13 31.98 41.22
N TYR A 9 -14.74 32.35 40.09
CA TYR A 9 -14.90 31.44 38.94
C TYR A 9 -13.59 31.08 38.23
N ARG A 10 -12.52 31.87 38.43
CA ARG A 10 -11.23 31.64 37.75
C ARG A 10 -10.33 30.64 38.48
N THR A 11 -10.59 30.37 39.75
CA THR A 11 -9.74 29.51 40.60
C THR A 11 -10.39 28.17 40.94
N LEU A 12 -11.69 28.00 40.66
CA LEU A 12 -12.41 26.76 40.89
C LEU A 12 -12.03 25.68 39.87
N THR A 13 -11.45 24.59 40.37
CA THR A 13 -11.24 23.35 39.62
C THR A 13 -12.51 22.52 39.69
N ILE A 14 -13.15 22.28 38.55
CA ILE A 14 -14.35 21.43 38.48
C ILE A 14 -13.91 19.97 38.56
N GLU A 15 -14.16 19.31 39.68
CA GLU A 15 -13.81 17.89 39.86
C GLU A 15 -14.81 16.96 39.15
N ASN A 16 -16.11 17.29 39.19
CA ASN A 16 -17.16 16.45 38.63
C ASN A 16 -18.29 17.32 38.04
N ILE A 17 -18.76 16.96 36.84
CA ILE A 17 -19.99 17.51 36.25
C ILE A 17 -21.06 16.43 36.33
N ILE A 18 -22.12 16.68 37.10
CA ILE A 18 -23.25 15.74 37.24
C ILE A 18 -24.41 16.27 36.40
N PHE A 19 -24.73 15.57 35.32
CA PHE A 19 -25.95 15.84 34.56
C PHE A 19 -27.13 15.12 35.21
N LYS A 20 -28.16 15.86 35.60
CA LYS A 20 -29.43 15.31 36.06
C LYS A 20 -30.49 15.61 35.01
N PHE A 21 -31.19 14.58 34.58
CA PHE A 21 -32.28 14.69 33.62
C PHE A 21 -33.59 14.35 34.32
N PHE A 22 -34.68 14.98 33.91
CA PHE A 22 -36.03 14.64 34.32
C PHE A 22 -36.95 14.70 33.09
N GLU A 23 -37.99 13.87 33.09
CA GLU A 23 -38.99 13.88 32.02
C GLU A 23 -39.89 15.11 32.16
N ILE A 24 -40.08 15.82 31.05
CA ILE A 24 -41.03 16.92 30.97
C ILE A 24 -42.34 16.36 30.42
N PRO A 25 -43.46 16.44 31.16
CA PRO A 25 -44.76 16.05 30.65
C PRO A 25 -45.13 16.84 29.39
N GLU A 26 -45.67 16.15 28.39
CA GLU A 26 -46.02 16.73 27.07
C GLU A 26 -46.91 17.96 27.19
N ALA A 27 -47.86 17.96 28.15
CA ALA A 27 -48.78 19.06 28.41
C ALA A 27 -48.12 20.39 28.85
N ILE A 28 -46.86 20.36 29.29
CA ILE A 28 -46.12 21.56 29.71
C ILE A 28 -44.83 21.78 28.91
N ALA A 29 -44.53 20.95 27.91
CA ALA A 29 -43.31 21.04 27.12
C ALA A 29 -43.10 22.43 26.52
N ASP A 30 -44.17 23.05 26.00
CA ASP A 30 -44.15 24.37 25.37
C ASP A 30 -43.73 25.52 26.32
N LYS A 31 -43.88 25.33 27.64
CA LYS A 31 -43.46 26.32 28.65
C LYS A 31 -41.96 26.25 28.96
N TYR A 32 -41.34 25.10 28.73
CA TYR A 32 -39.89 24.90 28.91
C TYR A 32 -39.10 25.13 27.62
N LEU A 33 -39.80 25.10 26.48
CA LEU A 33 -39.33 25.57 25.19
C LEU A 33 -39.45 27.10 25.10
N GLU A 34 -38.90 27.86 26.07
CA GLU A 34 -38.55 29.25 25.77
C GLU A 34 -37.64 29.19 24.55
N LYS A 35 -38.11 29.70 23.41
CA LYS A 35 -37.45 29.69 22.09
C LYS A 35 -35.93 29.68 22.20
N TRP A 36 -35.34 28.49 22.35
CA TRP A 36 -34.01 28.25 21.86
C TRP A 36 -34.20 28.51 20.38
N GLU A 37 -33.71 29.63 19.87
CA GLU A 37 -33.51 29.75 18.44
C GLU A 37 -32.75 28.49 18.08
N LEU A 38 -33.47 27.55 17.45
CA LEU A 38 -32.88 26.36 16.88
C LEU A 38 -31.81 26.95 15.99
N ILE A 39 -30.56 26.89 16.45
CA ILE A 39 -29.41 27.21 15.63
C ILE A 39 -29.52 26.19 14.51
N GLN A 40 -30.16 26.62 13.42
CA GLN A 40 -30.29 25.82 12.22
C GLN A 40 -28.84 25.54 11.85
N PRO A 41 -28.41 24.27 11.87
CA PRO A 41 -27.01 23.97 11.61
C PRO A 41 -26.68 24.58 10.25
N ASP A 42 -25.74 25.51 10.25
CA ASP A 42 -25.20 26.12 9.05
C ASP A 42 -24.82 25.00 8.07
N GLU A 43 -25.10 25.27 6.79
CA GLU A 43 -24.78 24.48 5.59
C GLU A 43 -24.40 23.00 5.79
N SER A 44 -25.18 22.08 5.23
CA SER A 44 -24.97 20.63 5.28
C SER A 44 -23.47 20.25 5.25
N ILE A 45 -22.92 19.92 6.42
CA ILE A 45 -21.51 19.56 6.56
C ILE A 45 -21.19 18.44 5.57
N LYS A 46 -20.28 18.71 4.63
CA LYS A 46 -19.85 17.72 3.65
C LYS A 46 -19.02 16.66 4.36
N LEU A 47 -19.56 15.45 4.38
CA LEU A 47 -18.88 14.28 4.92
C LEU A 47 -18.22 13.50 3.79
N GLU A 48 -16.94 13.19 3.96
CA GLU A 48 -16.17 12.33 3.05
C GLU A 48 -15.84 11.01 3.72
N LYS A 49 -15.57 9.99 2.89
CA LYS A 49 -15.27 8.63 3.37
C LYS A 49 -13.78 8.50 3.72
N PHE A 50 -13.50 8.24 4.99
CA PHE A 50 -12.17 7.90 5.52
C PHE A 50 -12.18 6.45 5.99
N GLY A 51 -11.74 5.55 5.12
CA GLY A 51 -11.86 4.11 5.38
C GLY A 51 -13.33 3.71 5.34
N GLU A 52 -13.88 3.22 6.44
CA GLU A 52 -15.30 2.83 6.54
C GLU A 52 -16.19 3.93 7.12
N ILE A 53 -15.59 4.99 7.69
CA ILE A 53 -16.31 6.02 8.43
C ILE A 53 -16.40 7.31 7.61
N LYS A 54 -17.55 7.97 7.66
CA LYS A 54 -17.75 9.31 7.07
C LYS A 54 -17.42 10.39 8.10
N LEU A 55 -16.52 11.32 7.76
CA LEU A 55 -16.07 12.41 8.63
C LEU A 55 -16.11 13.77 7.90
N PRO A 56 -16.22 14.90 8.61
CA PRO A 56 -16.07 16.23 8.01
C PRO A 56 -14.71 16.36 7.32
N ASN A 57 -14.67 16.93 6.12
CA ASN A 57 -13.44 17.01 5.30
C ASN A 57 -12.74 18.37 5.35
N ASN A 58 -12.71 19.00 6.52
CA ASN A 58 -11.99 20.24 6.78
C ASN A 58 -11.32 20.14 8.17
N ASN A 59 -10.36 21.01 8.47
CA ASN A 59 -9.70 21.11 9.78
C ASN A 59 -10.25 22.28 10.64
N ASN A 60 -11.33 22.93 10.21
CA ASN A 60 -12.01 23.96 10.98
C ASN A 60 -13.07 23.32 11.86
N TYR A 61 -12.64 22.82 13.02
CA TYR A 61 -13.48 21.98 13.88
C TYR A 61 -14.79 22.66 14.29
N SER A 62 -14.83 23.98 14.52
CA SER A 62 -16.06 24.68 14.90
C SER A 62 -17.19 24.54 13.88
N THR A 63 -16.87 24.15 12.63
CA THR A 63 -17.86 23.88 11.57
C THR A 63 -18.42 22.46 11.58
N TRP A 64 -17.93 21.56 12.45
CA TRP A 64 -18.28 20.13 12.38
C TRP A 64 -19.61 19.79 13.05
N GLY A 65 -20.21 20.70 13.82
CA GLY A 65 -21.45 20.44 14.53
C GLY A 65 -21.71 21.46 15.64
N ASN A 66 -22.54 21.08 16.61
CA ASN A 66 -22.82 21.92 17.76
C ASN A 66 -21.67 21.83 18.78
N GLN A 67 -20.99 22.95 18.99
CA GLN A 67 -19.86 23.03 19.92
C GLN A 67 -20.35 23.20 21.36
N ILE A 68 -20.14 22.18 22.19
CA ILE A 68 -20.54 22.20 23.61
C ILE A 68 -19.45 22.81 24.49
N SER A 69 -18.18 22.64 24.11
CA SER A 69 -17.03 23.26 24.75
C SER A 69 -15.91 23.49 23.75
N ASN A 70 -14.80 24.11 24.16
CA ASN A 70 -13.63 24.29 23.29
C ASN A 70 -13.11 22.99 22.65
N ASN A 71 -13.34 21.85 23.31
CA ASN A 71 -12.80 20.56 22.91
C ASN A 71 -13.88 19.52 22.60
N ILE A 72 -15.17 19.87 22.67
CA ILE A 72 -16.27 18.91 22.48
C ILE A 72 -17.26 19.44 21.45
N ILE A 73 -17.47 18.65 20.41
CA ILE A 73 -18.44 18.93 19.36
C ILE A 73 -19.38 17.74 19.23
N ILE A 74 -20.67 18.03 19.09
CA ILE A 74 -21.70 17.02 18.84
C ILE A 74 -22.23 17.20 17.43
N PHE A 75 -22.20 16.13 16.65
CA PHE A 75 -22.82 16.09 15.33
C PHE A 75 -23.55 14.78 15.11
N LYS A 76 -24.87 14.86 14.93
CA LYS A 76 -25.78 13.71 14.92
C LYS A 76 -25.62 12.91 16.22
N LYS A 77 -25.29 11.62 16.12
CA LYS A 77 -25.09 10.71 17.27
C LYS A 77 -23.63 10.62 17.71
N ARG A 78 -22.76 11.47 17.15
CA ARG A 78 -21.31 11.41 17.39
C ARG A 78 -20.83 12.57 18.24
N ILE A 79 -19.91 12.24 19.13
CA ILE A 79 -19.18 13.18 19.97
C ILE A 79 -17.74 13.19 19.48
N TYR A 80 -17.24 14.37 19.15
CA TYR A 80 -15.85 14.61 18.76
C TYR A 80 -15.16 15.27 19.94
N GLN A 81 -14.18 14.58 20.52
CA GLN A 81 -13.32 15.13 21.56
C GLN A 81 -11.99 15.54 20.93
N ILE A 82 -11.68 16.83 20.98
CA ILE A 82 -10.54 17.46 20.31
C ILE A 82 -9.50 17.83 21.36
N ASN A 83 -8.35 17.15 21.31
CA ASN A 83 -7.19 17.42 22.15
C ASN A 83 -6.05 17.90 21.24
N SER A 84 -5.99 19.21 21.01
CA SER A 84 -5.10 19.84 20.02
C SER A 84 -5.34 19.29 18.61
N ASN A 85 -4.46 18.40 18.14
CA ASN A 85 -4.51 17.81 16.81
C ASN A 85 -4.98 16.35 16.84
N ASN A 86 -5.23 15.79 18.03
CA ASN A 86 -5.75 14.44 18.20
C ASN A 86 -7.25 14.51 18.43
N ILE A 87 -8.01 13.83 17.58
CA ILE A 87 -9.47 13.78 17.64
C ILE A 87 -9.89 12.36 17.95
N GLU A 88 -10.75 12.22 18.95
CA GLU A 88 -11.44 10.97 19.25
C GLU A 88 -12.92 11.10 18.90
N VAL A 89 -13.47 10.06 18.26
CA VAL A 89 -14.88 10.04 17.86
C VAL A 89 -15.59 8.95 18.65
N TYR A 90 -16.66 9.32 19.34
CA TYR A 90 -17.51 8.42 20.11
C TYR A 90 -18.92 8.37 19.52
N GLU A 91 -19.56 7.22 19.58
CA GLU A 91 -20.97 7.03 19.23
C GLU A 91 -21.59 6.05 20.23
N ASN A 92 -22.73 6.39 20.83
CA ASN A 92 -23.37 5.61 21.89
C ASN A 92 -22.47 5.31 23.11
N GLY A 93 -21.51 6.18 23.41
CA GLY A 93 -20.57 6.01 24.53
C GLY A 93 -19.35 5.14 24.22
N GLU A 94 -19.29 4.51 23.05
CA GLU A 94 -18.14 3.72 22.60
C GLU A 94 -17.23 4.54 21.69
N LYS A 95 -15.92 4.37 21.83
CA LYS A 95 -14.93 5.00 20.95
C LYS A 95 -14.94 4.30 19.59
N LEU A 96 -15.35 5.01 18.55
CA LEU A 96 -15.36 4.51 17.17
C LEU A 96 -13.96 4.49 16.55
N LEU A 97 -13.24 5.62 16.65
CA LEU A 97 -11.88 5.76 16.14
C LEU A 97 -11.16 6.94 16.80
N SER A 98 -9.86 7.05 16.53
CA SER A 98 -9.08 8.26 16.78
C SER A 98 -8.23 8.59 15.57
N PHE A 99 -8.00 9.86 15.33
CA PHE A 99 -7.16 10.34 14.22
C PHE A 99 -6.40 11.60 14.59
N ILE A 100 -5.38 11.89 13.81
CA ILE A 100 -4.56 13.09 13.98
C ILE A 100 -4.67 13.95 12.72
N ASP A 101 -4.98 15.23 12.90
CA ASP A 101 -4.92 16.21 11.81
C ASP A 101 -3.63 17.03 11.92
N GLN A 102 -2.80 17.00 10.88
CA GLN A 102 -1.57 17.76 10.77
C GLN A 102 -1.74 18.86 9.73
N ILE A 103 -1.59 20.12 10.15
CA ILE A 103 -1.57 21.25 9.21
C ILE A 103 -0.35 21.08 8.30
N SER A 104 -0.56 21.15 6.99
CA SER A 104 0.54 21.05 6.04
C SER A 104 1.29 22.37 6.01
N ASN A 105 2.58 22.33 6.37
CA ASN A 105 3.49 23.49 6.22
C ASN A 105 3.78 23.82 4.75
N THR A 106 3.36 22.96 3.82
CA THR A 106 3.52 23.18 2.38
C THR A 106 2.20 23.66 1.81
N ASN A 107 2.20 24.70 0.95
CA ASN A 107 1.01 25.18 0.22
C ASN A 107 0.40 24.13 -0.74
N LYS A 108 0.88 22.88 -0.69
CA LYS A 108 0.44 21.78 -1.53
C LYS A 108 -0.89 21.19 -1.05
N TYR A 109 -1.13 21.18 0.26
CA TYR A 109 -2.29 20.60 0.91
C TYR A 109 -2.74 21.51 2.07
N ASP A 110 -4.01 21.42 2.45
CA ASP A 110 -4.53 22.19 3.60
C ASP A 110 -4.14 21.48 4.91
N PHE A 111 -4.36 20.17 4.96
CA PHE A 111 -3.98 19.32 6.09
C PHE A 111 -3.83 17.86 5.67
N ILE A 112 -3.24 17.07 6.57
CA ILE A 112 -3.09 15.63 6.46
C ILE A 112 -3.83 15.00 7.64
N ARG A 113 -4.82 14.16 7.36
CA ARG A 113 -5.50 13.35 8.38
C ARG A 113 -4.89 11.96 8.44
N ILE A 114 -4.49 11.52 9.62
CA ILE A 114 -3.88 10.21 9.86
C ILE A 114 -4.86 9.35 10.65
N ILE A 115 -5.35 8.27 10.04
CA ILE A 115 -6.25 7.29 10.67
C ILE A 115 -5.61 5.91 10.52
N ASP A 116 -5.30 5.26 11.63
CA ASP A 116 -4.56 4.00 11.67
C ASP A 116 -3.27 4.06 10.81
N ASN A 117 -3.16 3.21 9.79
CA ASN A 117 -2.05 3.18 8.83
C ASN A 117 -2.32 3.96 7.53
N HIS A 118 -3.35 4.80 7.50
CA HIS A 118 -3.71 5.62 6.34
C HIS A 118 -3.41 7.10 6.59
N LYS A 119 -2.84 7.76 5.58
CA LYS A 119 -2.65 9.21 5.52
C LYS A 119 -3.49 9.76 4.39
N TYR A 120 -4.43 10.64 4.71
CA TYR A 120 -5.33 11.31 3.78
C TYR A 120 -4.87 12.74 3.62
N TYR A 121 -4.42 13.08 2.41
CA TYR A 121 -4.01 14.44 2.07
C TYR A 121 -5.21 15.19 1.51
N VAL A 122 -5.58 16.28 2.16
CA VAL A 122 -6.78 17.06 1.85
C VAL A 122 -6.38 18.41 1.26
N LYS A 123 -7.07 18.80 0.18
CA LYS A 123 -6.93 20.12 -0.45
C LYS A 123 -8.29 20.59 -0.95
N ASP A 124 -8.65 21.84 -0.68
CA ASP A 124 -9.92 22.46 -1.06
C ASP A 124 -11.12 21.62 -0.60
N ASN A 125 -11.06 21.11 0.63
CA ASN A 125 -12.04 20.18 1.21
C ASN A 125 -12.29 18.91 0.37
N LYS A 126 -11.28 18.44 -0.37
CA LYS A 126 -11.30 17.17 -1.13
C LYS A 126 -10.07 16.32 -0.81
N ILE A 127 -10.27 15.01 -0.68
CA ILE A 127 -9.16 14.06 -0.53
C ILE A 127 -8.47 13.91 -1.89
N VAL A 128 -7.20 14.31 -1.99
CA VAL A 128 -6.43 14.29 -3.24
C VAL A 128 -5.41 13.15 -3.31
N LEU A 129 -4.98 12.63 -2.16
CA LEU A 129 -4.05 11.50 -2.09
C LEU A 129 -4.32 10.69 -0.83
N ILE A 130 -4.27 9.37 -0.96
CA ILE A 130 -4.35 8.41 0.14
C ILE A 130 -3.08 7.57 0.10
N ILE A 131 -2.33 7.56 1.20
CA ILE A 131 -1.17 6.68 1.40
C ILE A 131 -1.54 5.65 2.46
N LYS A 132 -1.27 4.37 2.18
CA LYS A 132 -1.46 3.26 3.13
C LYS A 132 -0.11 2.63 3.46
N GLU A 133 0.25 2.62 4.73
CA GLU A 133 1.45 1.94 5.21
C GLU A 133 1.13 0.45 5.45
N LEU A 134 1.72 -0.42 4.63
CA LEU A 134 1.56 -1.86 4.77
C LEU A 134 2.74 -2.42 5.58
N PRO A 135 2.49 -3.13 6.70
CA PRO A 135 3.55 -3.80 7.43
C PRO A 135 4.09 -4.95 6.56
N THR A 136 5.19 -4.71 5.88
CA THR A 136 5.86 -5.71 5.04
C THR A 136 7.22 -6.02 5.62
N LYS A 137 7.60 -7.30 5.65
CA LYS A 137 8.97 -7.68 5.96
C LYS A 137 9.82 -7.30 4.77
N TYR A 138 10.92 -6.58 5.00
CA TYR A 138 11.91 -6.35 3.96
C TYR A 138 12.38 -7.68 3.37
N LEU A 139 12.67 -7.69 2.07
CA LEU A 139 13.34 -8.83 1.43
C LEU A 139 14.66 -9.07 2.16
N SER A 140 14.77 -10.22 2.82
CA SER A 140 16.03 -10.62 3.46
C SER A 140 17.11 -10.76 2.39
N LYS A 141 18.33 -10.31 2.68
CA LYS A 141 19.48 -10.58 1.82
C LYS A 141 19.58 -12.10 1.61
N LEU A 142 19.58 -12.54 0.35
CA LEU A 142 19.85 -13.93 0.02
C LEU A 142 21.29 -14.24 0.42
N ASN A 143 21.48 -15.26 1.24
CA ASN A 143 22.83 -15.76 1.49
C ASN A 143 23.41 -16.27 0.17
N PRO A 144 24.60 -15.81 -0.26
CA PRO A 144 25.22 -16.29 -1.48
C PRO A 144 25.44 -17.80 -1.32
N LYS A 145 24.65 -18.60 -2.03
CA LYS A 145 24.91 -20.04 -2.13
C LYS A 145 26.29 -20.20 -2.79
N LYS A 146 27.08 -21.18 -2.35
CA LYS A 146 28.33 -21.57 -3.03
C LYS A 146 28.03 -21.64 -4.52
N ILE A 147 28.77 -20.88 -5.33
CA ILE A 147 28.61 -20.85 -6.78
C ILE A 147 28.91 -22.25 -7.28
N PHE A 148 27.88 -23.06 -7.46
CA PHE A 148 27.98 -24.30 -8.20
C PHE A 148 28.28 -23.87 -9.63
N ARG A 149 29.50 -24.11 -10.11
CA ARG A 149 29.84 -23.93 -11.53
C ARG A 149 29.36 -25.20 -12.22
N PRO A 150 28.17 -25.19 -12.85
CA PRO A 150 27.68 -26.40 -13.47
C PRO A 150 28.61 -26.74 -14.63
N LYS A 151 28.94 -28.03 -14.77
CA LYS A 151 29.69 -28.55 -15.92
C LYS A 151 28.72 -28.62 -17.10
N ILE A 152 28.53 -27.50 -17.79
CA ILE A 152 27.62 -27.40 -18.93
C ILE A 152 28.42 -27.11 -20.19
N ILE A 153 28.09 -27.84 -21.25
CA ILE A 153 28.50 -27.53 -22.61
C ILE A 153 27.27 -27.04 -23.35
N THR A 154 27.40 -25.93 -24.06
CA THR A 154 26.39 -25.49 -25.00
C THR A 154 26.91 -25.69 -26.41
N PHE A 155 26.09 -26.16 -27.35
CA PHE A 155 26.46 -26.17 -28.77
C PHE A 155 25.29 -25.71 -29.63
N ASP A 156 25.60 -25.27 -30.85
CA ASP A 156 24.64 -24.78 -31.83
C ASP A 156 25.05 -25.19 -33.26
N ILE A 157 24.07 -25.29 -34.16
CA ILE A 157 24.25 -25.73 -35.55
C ILE A 157 23.59 -24.72 -36.48
N GLU A 158 24.38 -24.10 -37.34
CA GLU A 158 23.86 -23.23 -38.39
C GLU A 158 23.68 -24.03 -39.69
N THR A 159 22.55 -23.77 -40.36
CA THR A 159 22.18 -24.45 -41.60
C THR A 159 21.93 -23.47 -42.74
N LEU A 160 22.16 -23.91 -43.97
CA LEU A 160 21.74 -23.23 -45.19
C LEU A 160 20.63 -24.02 -45.87
N LEU A 161 19.68 -23.32 -46.48
CA LEU A 161 18.65 -23.95 -47.29
C LEU A 161 19.15 -24.10 -48.74
N ILE A 162 19.45 -25.33 -49.16
CA ILE A 162 19.91 -25.65 -50.52
C ILE A 162 18.88 -26.59 -51.14
N ASN A 163 18.23 -26.18 -52.22
CA ASN A 163 17.16 -26.95 -52.89
C ASN A 163 16.04 -27.38 -51.92
N ASN A 164 15.60 -26.46 -51.03
CA ASN A 164 14.62 -26.71 -49.97
C ASN A 164 15.03 -27.77 -48.94
N VAL A 165 16.32 -28.13 -48.87
CA VAL A 165 16.88 -29.02 -47.85
C VAL A 165 17.81 -28.22 -46.95
N HIS A 166 17.61 -28.29 -45.64
CA HIS A 166 18.54 -27.73 -44.67
C HIS A 166 19.83 -28.54 -44.66
N LYS A 167 20.96 -27.89 -44.94
CA LYS A 167 22.29 -28.48 -44.87
C LYS A 167 23.10 -27.76 -43.78
N PRO A 168 23.62 -28.47 -42.76
CA PRO A 168 24.51 -27.85 -41.79
C PRO A 168 25.78 -27.36 -42.48
N TYR A 169 26.28 -26.20 -42.05
CA TYR A 169 27.54 -25.66 -42.56
C TYR A 169 28.46 -25.15 -41.45
N LEU A 170 27.94 -24.96 -40.24
CA LEU A 170 28.72 -24.56 -39.08
C LEU A 170 28.21 -25.26 -37.82
N TYR A 171 29.16 -25.78 -37.06
CA TYR A 171 28.95 -26.31 -35.72
C TYR A 171 29.74 -25.44 -34.75
N SER A 172 29.12 -25.05 -33.62
CA SER A 172 29.81 -24.31 -32.58
C SER A 172 29.55 -24.90 -31.20
N MET A 173 30.52 -24.79 -30.29
CA MET A 173 30.43 -25.31 -28.93
C MET A 173 31.13 -24.37 -27.94
N TYR A 174 30.57 -24.22 -26.75
CA TYR A 174 31.19 -23.53 -25.60
C TYR A 174 31.16 -24.44 -24.37
N ASP A 175 32.32 -24.63 -23.73
CA ASP A 175 32.47 -25.57 -22.60
C ASP A 175 32.45 -24.91 -21.21
N GLY A 176 32.00 -23.65 -21.13
CA GLY A 176 32.11 -22.81 -19.94
C GLY A 176 33.43 -22.05 -19.81
N HIS A 177 34.40 -22.31 -20.71
CA HIS A 177 35.70 -21.63 -20.72
C HIS A 177 36.17 -21.21 -22.12
N LYS A 178 36.02 -22.08 -23.13
CA LYS A 178 36.49 -21.85 -24.50
C LYS A 178 35.37 -22.12 -25.49
N SER A 179 35.34 -21.29 -26.54
CA SER A 179 34.48 -21.49 -27.70
C SER A 179 35.23 -22.24 -28.79
N PHE A 180 34.51 -23.07 -29.53
CA PHE A 180 34.98 -23.86 -30.66
C PHE A 180 33.99 -23.68 -31.81
N THR A 181 34.51 -23.58 -33.03
CA THR A 181 33.71 -23.41 -34.24
C THR A 181 34.33 -24.22 -35.37
N TRP A 182 33.50 -24.90 -36.13
CA TRP A 182 33.89 -25.76 -37.24
C TRP A 182 32.97 -25.50 -38.43
N PHE A 183 33.55 -25.04 -39.54
CA PHE A 183 32.84 -24.87 -40.81
C PHE A 183 32.89 -26.19 -41.58
N SER A 184 31.85 -27.00 -41.43
CA SER A 184 31.75 -28.33 -42.02
C SER A 184 30.29 -28.71 -42.18
N ASP A 185 30.01 -29.61 -43.12
CA ASP A 185 28.72 -30.28 -43.22
C ASP A 185 28.66 -31.57 -42.37
N SER A 186 29.78 -31.97 -41.75
CA SER A 186 29.89 -33.14 -40.88
C SER A 186 29.98 -32.74 -39.40
N PRO A 187 29.25 -33.41 -38.49
CA PRO A 187 29.36 -33.17 -37.05
C PRO A 187 30.59 -33.86 -36.40
N SER A 188 31.46 -34.51 -37.18
CA SER A 188 32.59 -35.30 -36.66
C SER A 188 33.48 -34.53 -35.68
N GLN A 189 33.88 -33.31 -36.02
CA GLN A 189 34.73 -32.48 -35.18
C GLN A 189 34.04 -32.05 -33.87
N LEU A 190 32.73 -31.82 -33.92
CA LEU A 190 31.92 -31.57 -32.73
C LEU A 190 31.92 -32.82 -31.84
N PHE A 191 31.68 -34.01 -32.39
CA PHE A 191 31.64 -35.25 -31.62
C PHE A 191 32.99 -35.64 -31.04
N ASP A 192 34.08 -35.56 -31.80
CA ASP A 192 35.44 -35.83 -31.31
C ASP A 192 35.76 -34.98 -30.08
N ARG A 193 35.28 -33.73 -30.09
CA ARG A 193 35.46 -32.82 -28.98
C ARG A 193 34.51 -33.15 -27.83
N LEU A 194 33.21 -33.24 -28.11
CA LEU A 194 32.14 -33.43 -27.13
C LEU A 194 32.27 -34.75 -26.36
N LEU A 195 32.66 -35.82 -27.05
CA LEU A 195 32.83 -37.17 -26.50
C LEU A 195 34.23 -37.41 -25.90
N SER A 196 35.07 -36.39 -25.85
CA SER A 196 36.39 -36.50 -25.23
C SER A 196 36.30 -36.75 -23.72
N ARG A 197 37.28 -37.48 -23.17
CA ARG A 197 37.36 -37.78 -21.71
C ARG A 197 37.31 -36.52 -20.83
N LYS A 198 37.76 -35.37 -21.35
CA LYS A 198 37.73 -34.07 -20.66
C LYS A 198 36.31 -33.69 -20.21
N TYR A 199 35.31 -34.03 -21.01
CA TYR A 199 33.92 -33.64 -20.79
C TYR A 199 33.07 -34.74 -20.13
N LYS A 200 33.72 -35.71 -19.49
CA LYS A 200 33.02 -36.70 -18.68
C LYS A 200 32.15 -36.02 -17.61
N ASN A 201 30.87 -36.41 -17.56
CA ASN A 201 29.85 -35.87 -16.66
C ASN A 201 29.51 -34.38 -16.88
N TYR A 202 29.78 -33.83 -18.07
CA TYR A 202 29.21 -32.55 -18.46
C TYR A 202 27.79 -32.76 -18.96
N ASN A 203 26.89 -31.85 -18.60
CA ASN A 203 25.57 -31.77 -19.19
C ASN A 203 25.69 -31.01 -20.51
N VAL A 204 25.13 -31.56 -21.58
CA VAL A 204 25.15 -30.93 -22.90
C VAL A 204 23.79 -30.29 -23.14
N TYR A 205 23.80 -29.02 -23.51
CA TYR A 205 22.63 -28.25 -23.89
C TYR A 205 22.77 -27.82 -25.34
N ALA A 206 21.75 -28.05 -26.15
CA ALA A 206 21.66 -27.45 -27.48
C ALA A 206 20.39 -26.62 -27.56
N HIS A 207 20.50 -25.43 -28.13
CA HIS A 207 19.40 -24.48 -28.17
C HIS A 207 18.42 -24.90 -29.27
N ASN A 208 17.24 -25.42 -28.88
CA ASN A 208 16.23 -26.05 -29.76
C ASN A 208 16.49 -27.52 -30.14
N LEU A 209 17.26 -28.25 -29.32
CA LEU A 209 17.54 -29.68 -29.52
C LEU A 209 16.28 -30.51 -29.84
N SER A 210 15.16 -30.26 -29.16
CA SER A 210 13.96 -31.11 -29.26
C SER A 210 13.28 -31.16 -30.62
N ARG A 211 13.63 -30.29 -31.59
CA ARG A 211 12.92 -30.23 -32.89
C ARG A 211 13.82 -30.05 -34.11
N PHE A 212 15.02 -29.47 -33.98
CA PHE A 212 15.86 -29.15 -35.13
C PHE A 212 17.23 -29.82 -35.03
N ASP A 213 18.05 -29.44 -34.04
CA ASP A 213 19.45 -29.88 -33.98
C ASP A 213 19.61 -31.40 -33.79
N VAL A 214 18.68 -32.04 -33.07
CA VAL A 214 18.76 -33.50 -32.84
C VAL A 214 18.57 -34.29 -34.14
N VAL A 215 17.87 -33.73 -35.14
CA VAL A 215 17.69 -34.40 -36.43
C VAL A 215 19.03 -34.47 -37.16
N PHE A 216 19.78 -33.38 -37.18
CA PHE A 216 21.10 -33.32 -37.82
C PHE A 216 22.14 -34.18 -37.11
N ILE A 217 22.05 -34.30 -35.78
CA ILE A 217 22.95 -35.12 -34.98
C ILE A 217 22.57 -36.60 -35.06
N GLY A 218 21.28 -36.92 -34.94
CA GLY A 218 20.76 -38.28 -34.90
C GLY A 218 21.04 -39.08 -36.17
N LEU A 219 21.06 -38.42 -37.34
CA LEU A 219 21.42 -39.05 -38.62
C LEU A 219 22.85 -39.63 -38.64
N TYR A 220 23.75 -39.15 -37.78
CA TYR A 220 25.14 -39.61 -37.71
C TYR A 220 25.40 -40.55 -36.52
N LEU A 221 24.39 -40.79 -35.67
CA LEU A 221 24.47 -41.71 -34.53
C LEU A 221 23.81 -43.08 -34.80
N ILE A 222 23.13 -43.21 -35.95
CA ILE A 222 22.56 -44.46 -36.49
C ILE A 222 23.55 -45.05 -37.49
#